data_AF-A0AAU8XYB7-F1
#
_entry.id   AF-A0AAU8XYB7-F1
#
_cell.length_a   1.000
_cell.length_b   1.000
_cell.length_c   1.000
_cell.angle_alpha   90.00
_cell.angle_beta   90.00
_cell.angle_gamma   90.00
#
_symmetry.space_group_name_H-M   'P 1'
#
loop_
_entity.id
_entity.type
_entity.pdbx_description
1 polymer ?
#
loop_
_entity_poly.entity_id
_entity_poly.type
_entity_poly.pdbx_seq_one_letter_code
_entity_poly.pdbx_strand_id
1 'polypeptide(L)' 'MQISTAPNIVPVSSRPSSVKVWQQLLTYLLEHHYGLTINDTPFSDDTEILEHIEAGVNLTDAVNFLVERFELVRID' A
#
# COMPACT_ATOMS: atom_id res chain seq x y z
N MET A 1 22.52 10.69 -46.04
CA MET A 1 22.52 11.16 -44.64
C MET A 1 21.92 10.04 -43.79
N GLN A 2 22.74 9.33 -43.01
CA GLN A 2 22.26 8.26 -42.12
C GLN A 2 21.64 8.90 -40.87
N ILE A 3 20.36 8.62 -40.63
CA ILE A 3 19.70 8.92 -39.36
C ILE A 3 19.89 7.72 -38.43
N SER A 4 20.85 7.82 -37.53
CA SER A 4 20.96 6.95 -36.36
C SER A 4 19.83 7.30 -35.38
N THR A 5 18.74 6.54 -35.42
CA THR A 5 17.69 6.63 -34.41
C THR A 5 18.11 5.83 -33.19
N ALA A 6 18.70 6.51 -32.20
CA ALA A 6 18.88 5.95 -30.87
C ALA A 6 17.50 5.72 -30.22
N PRO A 7 17.26 4.58 -29.54
CA PRO A 7 16.01 4.37 -28.84
C PRO A 7 15.96 5.32 -27.63
N ASN A 8 15.01 6.25 -27.66
CA ASN A 8 14.68 7.09 -26.51
C ASN A 8 13.99 6.19 -25.47
N ILE A 9 14.76 5.63 -24.53
CA ILE A 9 14.21 4.96 -23.34
C ILE A 9 13.68 6.07 -22.45
N VAL A 10 12.41 6.43 -22.61
CA VAL A 10 11.69 7.16 -21.57
C VAL A 10 11.65 6.24 -20.33
N PRO A 11 12.09 6.67 -19.15
CA PRO A 11 11.92 5.89 -17.94
C PRO A 11 10.41 5.82 -17.70
N VAL A 12 9.82 4.67 -18.01
CA VAL A 12 8.45 4.37 -17.64
C VAL A 12 8.45 4.45 -16.12
N SER A 13 7.80 5.47 -15.55
CA SER A 13 7.67 5.64 -14.11
C SER A 13 7.28 4.29 -13.53
N SER A 14 8.20 3.64 -12.81
CA SER A 14 8.01 2.30 -12.29
C SER A 14 6.70 2.29 -11.53
N ARG A 15 5.70 1.58 -12.05
CA ARG A 15 4.41 1.47 -11.37
C ARG A 15 4.73 0.93 -9.97
N PRO A 16 4.35 1.64 -8.89
CA PRO A 16 4.62 1.15 -7.55
C PRO A 16 4.03 -0.27 -7.42
N SER A 17 4.77 -1.17 -6.78
CA SER A 17 4.27 -2.52 -6.53
C SER A 17 2.97 -2.42 -5.73
N SER A 18 2.05 -3.36 -5.93
CA SER A 18 0.76 -3.37 -5.23
C SER A 18 0.95 -3.27 -3.72
N VAL A 19 1.97 -3.94 -3.18
CA VAL A 19 2.39 -3.86 -1.77
C VAL A 19 2.73 -2.42 -1.37
N LYS A 20 3.52 -1.71 -2.16
CA LYS A 20 3.91 -0.32 -1.88
C LYS A 20 2.70 0.62 -1.84
N VAL A 21 1.75 0.40 -2.76
CA VAL A 21 0.50 1.17 -2.82
C VAL A 21 -0.33 0.95 -1.55
N TRP A 22 -0.45 -0.32 -1.13
CA TRP A 22 -1.13 -0.68 0.10
C TRP A 22 -0.47 -0.07 1.34
N GLN A 23 0.87 -0.16 1.46
CA GLN A 23 1.60 0.47 2.55
C GLN A 23 1.34 1.97 2.64
N GLN A 24 1.39 2.68 1.51
CA GLN A 24 1.14 4.12 1.50
C GLN A 24 -0.28 4.47 1.92
N LEU A 25 -1.28 3.73 1.40
CA LEU A 25 -2.67 3.99 1.72
C LEU A 25 -3.00 3.64 3.18
N LEU A 26 -2.55 2.50 3.68
CA LEU A 26 -2.74 2.11 5.07
C LEU A 26 -2.04 3.07 6.03
N THR A 27 -0.82 3.47 5.73
CA THR A 27 -0.10 4.47 6.55
C THR A 27 -0.92 5.75 6.67
N TYR A 28 -1.38 6.29 5.53
CA TYR A 28 -2.17 7.52 5.52
C TYR A 28 -3.50 7.35 6.28
N LEU A 29 -4.23 6.27 6.04
CA LEU A 29 -5.53 6.03 6.67
C LEU A 29 -5.40 5.84 8.19
N LEU A 30 -4.41 5.06 8.63
CA LEU A 30 -4.17 4.79 10.05
C LEU A 30 -3.71 6.03 10.80
N GLU A 31 -2.74 6.75 10.23
CA GLU A 31 -2.20 7.95 10.87
C GLU A 31 -3.27 9.05 10.95
N HIS A 32 -4.05 9.23 9.88
CA HIS A 32 -5.02 10.31 9.80
C HIS A 32 -6.31 10.02 10.57
N HIS A 33 -6.86 8.80 10.48
CA HIS A 33 -8.17 8.47 11.07
C HIS A 33 -8.08 7.81 12.43
N TYR A 34 -6.95 7.22 12.79
CA TYR A 34 -6.82 6.44 14.03
C TYR A 34 -5.63 6.88 14.89
N GLY A 35 -4.77 7.77 14.39
CA GLY A 35 -3.53 8.15 15.08
C GLY A 35 -2.56 6.98 15.26
N LEU A 36 -2.70 5.92 14.45
CA LEU A 36 -1.91 4.70 14.51
C LEU A 36 -0.88 4.69 13.40
N THR A 37 0.32 4.17 13.66
CA THR A 37 1.32 4.00 12.61
C THR A 37 1.20 2.60 11.99
N ILE A 38 1.49 2.47 10.69
CA ILE A 38 1.48 1.15 10.02
C ILE A 38 2.45 0.16 10.68
N ASN A 39 3.52 0.66 11.32
CA ASN A 39 4.52 -0.16 12.01
C ASN A 39 3.95 -0.91 13.22
N ASP A 40 2.87 -0.40 13.81
CA ASP A 40 2.15 -1.05 14.91
C ASP A 40 1.12 -2.08 14.40
N THR A 41 1.07 -2.32 13.10
CA THR A 41 0.12 -3.23 12.45
C THR A 41 0.82 -4.38 11.71
N PRO A 42 0.13 -5.51 11.48
CA PRO A 42 0.64 -6.61 10.67
C PRO A 42 1.02 -6.19 9.24
N PHE A 43 0.38 -5.13 8.72
CA PHE A 43 0.65 -4.59 7.40
C PHE A 43 1.96 -3.79 7.30
N SER A 44 2.75 -3.72 8.38
CA SER A 44 4.15 -3.31 8.27
C SER A 44 4.99 -4.32 7.48
N ASP A 45 4.58 -5.60 7.45
CA ASP A 45 5.25 -6.64 6.69
C ASP A 45 4.70 -6.71 5.25
N ASP A 46 5.60 -6.61 4.27
CA ASP A 46 5.30 -6.76 2.86
C ASP A 46 4.65 -8.14 2.57
N THR A 47 5.01 -9.17 3.33
CA THR A 47 4.51 -10.55 3.19
C THR A 47 3.03 -10.64 3.57
N GLU A 48 2.65 -10.06 4.72
CA GLU A 48 1.25 -10.01 5.17
C GLU A 48 0.40 -9.26 4.13
N ILE A 49 0.87 -8.12 3.62
CA ILE A 49 0.16 -7.40 2.56
C ILE A 49 0.02 -8.27 1.30
N LEU A 50 1.08 -8.96 0.89
CA LEU A 50 1.06 -9.80 -0.30
C LEU A 50 0.06 -10.95 -0.16
N GLU A 51 0.03 -11.64 0.98
CA GLU A 51 -0.94 -12.71 1.26
C GLU A 51 -2.39 -12.19 1.18
N HIS A 52 -2.66 -10.99 1.72
CA HIS A 52 -3.99 -10.38 1.61
C HIS A 52 -4.35 -10.05 0.15
N ILE A 53 -3.39 -9.55 -0.63
CA ILE A 53 -3.58 -9.28 -2.07
C ILE A 53 -3.83 -10.60 -2.83
N GLU A 54 -3.05 -11.65 -2.56
CA GLU A 54 -3.19 -12.96 -3.19
C GLU A 54 -4.48 -13.67 -2.79
N ALA A 55 -4.94 -13.49 -1.56
CA ALA A 55 -6.24 -13.93 -1.09
C ALA A 55 -7.41 -13.13 -1.70
N GLY A 56 -7.14 -12.07 -2.46
CA GLY A 56 -8.15 -11.21 -3.08
C GLY A 56 -8.86 -10.29 -2.09
N VAL A 57 -8.27 -10.05 -0.93
CA VAL A 57 -8.76 -9.11 0.07
C VAL A 57 -8.59 -7.69 -0.46
N ASN A 58 -9.61 -6.87 -0.27
CA ASN A 58 -9.53 -5.45 -0.61
C ASN A 58 -9.01 -4.62 0.56
N LEU A 59 -8.53 -3.41 0.26
CA LEU A 59 -7.95 -2.51 1.27
C LEU A 59 -8.94 -2.18 2.41
N THR A 60 -10.24 -2.05 2.09
CA THR A 60 -11.28 -1.74 3.09
C THR A 60 -11.44 -2.88 4.09
N ASP A 61 -11.44 -4.12 3.61
CA ASP A 61 -11.51 -5.31 4.47
C ASP A 61 -10.26 -5.44 5.35
N ALA A 62 -9.09 -5.10 4.81
CA ALA A 62 -7.86 -5.02 5.60
C ALA A 62 -7.94 -3.97 6.70
N VAL A 63 -8.49 -2.78 6.42
CA VAL A 63 -8.73 -1.75 7.43
C VAL A 63 -9.80 -2.20 8.44
N ASN A 64 -10.91 -2.79 8.00
CA ASN A 64 -11.95 -3.32 8.89
C ASN A 64 -11.37 -4.36 9.86
N PHE A 65 -10.50 -5.25 9.37
CA PHE A 65 -9.80 -6.22 10.20
C PHE A 65 -8.90 -5.55 11.26
N LEU A 66 -8.22 -4.46 10.92
CA LEU A 66 -7.46 -3.69 11.91
C LEU A 66 -8.37 -3.04 12.94
N VAL A 67 -9.48 -2.46 12.50
CA VAL A 67 -10.46 -1.81 13.38
C VAL A 67 -11.03 -2.81 14.38
N GLU A 68 -11.41 -3.99 13.93
CA GLU A 68 -11.94 -5.05 14.80
C GLU A 68 -10.85 -5.62 15.73
N ARG A 69 -9.63 -5.83 15.23
CA ARG A 69 -8.56 -6.46 16.00
C ARG A 69 -7.96 -5.53 17.05
N PHE A 70 -7.78 -4.25 16.73
CA PHE A 70 -7.16 -3.26 17.60
C PHE A 70 -8.18 -2.32 18.24
N GLU A 71 -9.48 -2.61 18.08
CA GLU A 71 -10.60 -1.80 18.58
C GLU A 71 -10.45 -0.31 18.24
N LEU A 72 -10.02 -0.03 17.00
CA LEU A 72 -9.63 1.30 16.60
C LEU A 72 -10.83 2.25 16.60
N VAL A 73 -10.69 3.35 17.33
CA VAL A 73 -11.69 4.42 17.35
C VAL A 73 -11.22 5.53 16.43
N ARG A 74 -12.13 5.99 15.55
CA ARG A 74 -11.85 7.12 14.67
C ARG A 74 -11.62 8.39 15.50
N ILE A 75 -10.56 9.12 15.17
CA ILE A 75 -10.18 10.37 15.84
C ILE A 75 -10.52 11.62 15.01
N ASP A 76 -11.16 11.45 13.85
CA ASP A 76 -11.65 12.54 12.98
C ASP A 76 -12.94 13.21 13.50
#